data_AF-A0A7Y2YFK0-F1
#
_entry.id   AF-A0A7Y2YFK0-F1
#
_cell.length_a   1.000
_cell.length_b   1.000
_cell.length_c   1.000
_cell.angle_alpha   90.00
_cell.angle_beta   90.00
_cell.angle_gamma   90.00
#
_symmetry.space_group_name_H-M   'P 1'
#
loop_
_entity.id
_entity.type
_entity.pdbx_description
1 polymer ?
#
loop_
_entity_poly.entity_id
_entity_poly.type
_entity_poly.pdbx_seq_one_letter_code
_entity_poly.pdbx_strand_id
1 'polypeptide(L)' 'MKFNWILSNDMDVNLKRQCIDLEYRLRPRITKFLMVRLEQECSGDFSSFHFDVDMVTNNIRISPRTPSRFTRLI' A
#
# COMPACT_ATOMS: atom_id res chain seq x y z
N MET A 1 6.63 3.99 0.55
CA MET A 1 5.38 3.39 0.06
C MET A 1 4.33 4.46 -0.12
N LYS A 2 3.53 4.33 -1.19
CA LYS A 2 2.46 5.25 -1.57
C LYS A 2 1.15 4.48 -1.63
N PHE A 3 0.07 5.07 -1.12
CA PHE A 3 -1.27 4.49 -1.11
C PHE A 3 -2.15 5.29 -2.07
N ASN A 4 -2.73 4.59 -3.04
CA ASN A 4 -3.72 5.10 -3.96
C ASN A 4 -5.09 4.68 -3.43
N TRP A 5 -5.90 5.66 -3.02
CA TRP A 5 -7.19 5.43 -2.39
C TRP A 5 -8.29 5.40 -3.45
N ILE A 6 -8.95 4.26 -3.60
CA ILE A 6 -10.09 4.07 -4.51
C ILE A 6 -11.36 4.15 -3.68
N LEU A 7 -12.20 5.13 -4.01
CA LEU A 7 -13.37 5.54 -3.24
C LEU A 7 -14.59 5.61 -4.16
N SER A 8 -15.77 5.30 -3.63
CA SER A 8 -17.03 5.36 -4.38
C SER A 8 -17.62 6.77 -4.52
N ASN A 9 -17.18 7.73 -3.71
CA ASN A 9 -17.72 9.09 -3.68
C ASN A 9 -16.60 10.11 -3.40
N ASP A 10 -16.91 11.40 -3.59
CA ASP A 10 -16.00 12.50 -3.30
C ASP A 10 -15.47 12.46 -1.85
N MET A 11 -14.21 12.87 -1.71
CA MET A 11 -13.48 12.89 -0.44
C MET A 11 -14.07 13.92 0.52
N ASP A 12 -14.90 13.48 1.47
CA ASP A 12 -15.27 14.28 2.63
C ASP A 12 -14.16 14.26 3.72
N VAL A 13 -14.28 15.14 4.70
CA VAL A 13 -13.30 15.29 5.79
C VAL A 13 -13.20 14.02 6.65
N ASN A 14 -14.29 13.27 6.79
CA ASN A 14 -14.34 12.04 7.58
C ASN A 14 -13.62 10.89 6.85
N LEU A 15 -13.88 10.72 5.55
CA LEU A 15 -13.16 9.81 4.65
C LEU A 15 -11.67 10.08 4.66
N LYS A 16 -11.24 11.34 4.60
CA LYS A 16 -9.82 11.71 4.70
C LYS A 16 -9.18 11.25 6.01
N ARG A 17 -9.87 11.42 7.14
CA ARG A 17 -9.40 10.96 8.45
C ARG A 17 -9.30 9.43 8.49
N GLN A 18 -10.31 8.73 7.97
CA GLN A 18 -10.31 7.27 7.89
C GLN A 18 -9.15 6.74 7.05
N CYS A 19 -8.85 7.36 5.91
CA CYS A 19 -7.69 6.99 5.09
C CYS A 19 -6.37 7.16 5.86
N ILE A 20 -6.19 8.26 6.59
CA ILE A 20 -5.00 8.49 7.42
C ILE A 20 -4.87 7.42 8.52
N ASP A 21 -5.96 7.15 9.25
CA ASP A 21 -5.98 6.16 10.33
C ASP A 21 -5.75 4.74 9.80
N LEU A 22 -6.25 4.44 8.60
CA LEU A 22 -5.99 3.16 7.95
C LEU A 22 -4.55 3.07 7.45
N GLU A 23 -4.01 4.13 6.85
CA GLU A 23 -2.61 4.18 6.41
C GLU A 23 -1.66 3.91 7.58
N TYR A 24 -1.91 4.56 8.72
CA TYR A 24 -1.11 4.38 9.94
C TYR A 24 -1.10 2.92 10.42
N ARG A 25 -2.24 2.22 10.31
CA ARG A 25 -2.35 0.79 10.67
C ARG A 25 -1.76 -0.14 9.61
N LEU A 26 -1.85 0.22 8.33
CA LEU A 26 -1.37 -0.60 7.22
C LEU A 26 0.14 -0.57 7.08
N ARG A 27 0.77 0.61 7.22
CA ARG A 27 2.21 0.80 7.08
C ARG A 27 3.04 -0.25 7.84
N PRO A 28 2.89 -0.47 9.16
CA PRO A 28 3.71 -1.44 9.88
C PRO A 28 3.45 -2.89 9.41
N ARG A 29 2.20 -3.22 9.04
CA ARG A 29 1.83 -4.58 8.58
C ARG A 29 2.42 -4.87 7.21
N ILE A 30 2.33 -3.91 6.29
CA ILE A 30 2.90 -4.01 4.94
C ILE A 30 4.42 -4.05 5.02
N THR A 31 5.06 -3.16 5.80
CA THR A 31 6.51 -3.20 6.02
C THR A 31 6.96 -4.57 6.50
N LYS A 32 6.30 -5.14 7.52
CA LYS A 32 6.64 -6.47 8.03
C LYS A 32 6.50 -7.55 6.94
N PHE A 33 5.41 -7.51 6.18
CA PHE A 33 5.18 -8.45 5.07
C PHE A 33 6.27 -8.34 4.00
N LEU A 34 6.64 -7.12 3.59
CA LEU A 34 7.68 -6.88 2.60
C LEU A 34 9.06 -7.30 3.11
N MET A 35 9.40 -7.02 4.37
CA MET A 35 10.67 -7.44 4.96
C MET A 35 10.84 -8.96 4.91
N VAL A 36 9.81 -9.72 5.28
CA VAL A 36 9.83 -11.19 5.25
C VAL A 36 9.97 -11.74 3.82
N ARG A 37 9.40 -11.06 2.82
CA ARG A 37 9.41 -11.53 1.42
C ARG A 37 10.64 -11.12 0.63
N LEU A 38 11.25 -9.99 0.99
CA LEU A 38 12.31 -9.36 0.19
C LEU A 38 13.65 -9.30 0.92
N GLU A 39 13.84 -10.11 1.97
CA GLU A 39 14.96 -10.08 2.94
C GLU A 39 16.34 -9.75 2.34
N GLN A 40 16.62 -10.16 1.11
CA GLN A 40 17.92 -9.99 0.44
C GLN A 40 17.90 -9.08 -0.80
N GLU A 41 16.73 -8.79 -1.38
CA GLU A 41 16.57 -8.08 -2.67
C GLU A 41 16.23 -6.59 -2.49
N CYS A 42 15.73 -6.19 -1.32
CA CYS A 42 15.37 -4.79 -1.07
C CYS A 42 16.56 -4.03 -0.46
N SER A 43 17.49 -3.60 -1.32
CA SER A 43 18.66 -2.78 -0.95
C SER A 43 18.34 -1.31 -0.60
N GLY A 44 17.05 -0.96 -0.48
CA GLY A 44 16.61 0.42 -0.28
C GLY A 44 15.31 0.51 0.52
N ASP A 45 14.82 1.73 0.69
CA ASP A 45 13.57 1.99 1.37
C ASP A 45 12.36 1.49 0.55
N PHE A 46 11.26 1.10 1.21
CA PHE A 46 10.02 0.65 0.54
C PHE A 46 9.31 1.80 -0.22
N SER A 47 10.03 2.84 -0.64
CA SER A 47 9.54 4.02 -1.37
C SER A 47 8.96 3.66 -2.74
N SER A 48 9.52 2.62 -3.38
CA SER A 48 9.12 2.13 -4.70
C SER A 48 7.80 1.34 -4.72
N PHE A 49 7.25 1.02 -3.55
CA PHE A 49 5.98 0.29 -3.44
C PHE A 49 4.79 1.23 -3.54
N HIS A 50 3.88 0.90 -4.46
CA HIS A 50 2.60 1.54 -4.66
C HIS A 50 1.49 0.52 -4.37
N PHE A 51 0.50 0.90 -3.57
CA PHE A 51 -0.63 0.06 -3.22
C PHE A 51 -1.92 0.72 -3.66
N ASP A 52 -2.81 -0.06 -4.26
CA ASP A 52 -4.19 0.34 -4.52
C ASP A 52 -5.04 -0.16 -3.34
N VAL A 53 -5.66 0.78 -2.62
CA VAL A 53 -6.55 0.51 -1.48
C VAL A 53 -7.96 0.83 -1.90
N ASP A 54 -8.74 -0.21 -2.12
CA ASP A 54 -10.15 -0.11 -2.46
C ASP A 54 -10.98 -0.13 -1.19
N MET A 55 -11.54 1.03 -0.84
CA MET A 55 -12.40 1.20 0.34
C MET A 55 -13.82 0.68 0.10
N VAL A 56 -14.22 0.46 -1.16
CA VAL A 56 -15.54 -0.08 -1.53
C VAL A 56 -15.54 -1.59 -1.37
N THR A 57 -14.50 -2.26 -1.88
CA THR A 57 -14.35 -3.72 -1.79
C THR A 57 -13.52 -4.17 -0.59
N ASN A 58 -13.00 -3.23 0.18
CA ASN A 58 -12.12 -3.46 1.34
C ASN A 58 -10.91 -4.35 0.99
N ASN A 59 -10.29 -4.07 -0.16
CA ASN A 59 -9.20 -4.86 -0.73
C ASN A 59 -7.94 -4.01 -0.90
N ILE A 60 -6.76 -4.61 -0.67
CA ILE A 60 -5.47 -3.95 -0.86
C ILE A 60 -4.66 -4.77 -1.84
N ARG A 61 -4.19 -4.13 -2.90
CA ARG A 61 -3.42 -4.79 -3.96
C ARG A 61 -2.14 -4.03 -4.25
N ILE A 62 -1.12 -4.73 -4.72
CA ILE A 62 0.09 -4.08 -5.24
C ILE A 62 -0.27 -3.44 -6.57
N SER A 63 -0.06 -2.13 -6.66
CA SER A 63 -0.34 -1.38 -7.88
C SER A 63 0.64 -1.77 -8.99
N PRO A 64 0.20 -1.81 -10.26
CA PRO A 64 1.09 -1.98 -11.41
C PRO A 64 2.21 -0.92 -11.52
N ARG A 65 2.08 0.19 -10.78
CA ARG A 65 3.12 1.22 -10.65
C ARG A 65 4.34 0.76 -9.83
N THR A 66 4.20 -0.30 -9.04
CA THR A 66 5.32 -0.93 -8.35
C THR A 66 6.21 -1.62 -9.39
N PRO A 67 7.54 -1.39 -9.38
CA PRO A 67 8.45 -2.03 -10.33
C PRO A 67 8.28 -3.55 -10.38
N SER A 68 8.19 -4.10 -11.59
CA SER A 68 7.86 -5.51 -11.84
C SER A 68 8.85 -6.51 -11.25
N ARG A 69 10.09 -6.09 -11.00
CA ARG A 69 11.09 -6.89 -10.26
C ARG A 69 10.61 -7.29 -8.87
N PHE A 70 9.84 -6.42 -8.20
CA PHE A 70 9.30 -6.71 -6.87
C PHE A 70 8.00 -7.51 -6.93
N THR A 71 7.14 -7.27 -7.92
CA THR A 71 5.87 -8.02 -8.04
C THR A 71 6.08 -9.50 -8.36
N ARG A 72 7.21 -9.87 -8.96
CA ARG A 72 7.57 -11.29 -9.20
C ARG A 72 8.03 -12.03 -7.94
N LEU A 73 8.39 -11.30 -6.89
CA LEU A 73 8.93 -11.84 -5.64
C LEU A 73 7.86 -11.97 -4.54
N ILE A 74 6.65 -11.48 -4.78
CA ILE A 74 5.59 -11.31 -3.78
C ILE A 74 4.35 -12.11 -4.15
#